data_AF-A0A7L4NDF7-F1
#
_entry.id   AF-A0A7L4NDF7-F1
#
_cell.length_a   1.000
_cell.length_b   1.000
_cell.length_c   1.000
_cell.angle_alpha   90.00
_cell.angle_beta   90.00
_cell.angle_gamma   90.00
#
_symmetry.space_group_name_H-M   'P 1'
#
loop_
_entity.id
_entity.type
_entity.pdbx_description
1 polymer ?
#
loop_
_entity_poly.entity_id
_entity_poly.type
_entity_poly.pdbx_seq_one_letter_code
_entity_poly.pdbx_strand_id
1 'polypeptide(L)'
;REFESEIRFYSGDDPLDVWDRYIRWTEQTFPQGGKDGNLAAILERAVKALNEQRRYYRDPRYLSLWLKFGDCCNEPLDLYKYLHSQEIGTTLAQLYISWAELLEARGSFKKADLIFQEGLQRKAEPLEKLQSHHRQFQARVSRQALLELEEASDDKEMDLLAAAEPQRSSLADLKGRGKKARAPIVRVGDALKTSNQTRSFQGLTSQQASNNVAFAVYDENSASGPEIPVPTPQPWAAPPVPRPKENELSAGPWNSGRVRGRPRSAASSGPAVPYPLPDFTPYVEESAQQQVM
;
A
#
# COMPACT_ATOMS: atom_id res chain seq x y z
N ARG A 1 -19.99 0.13 -22.35
CA ARG A 1 -21.46 -0.12 -22.31
C ARG A 1 -21.78 -1.49 -22.89
N GLU A 2 -21.22 -1.86 -24.03
CA GLU A 2 -21.40 -3.19 -24.65
C GLU A 2 -20.96 -4.35 -23.73
N PHE A 3 -19.79 -4.25 -23.08
CA PHE A 3 -19.36 -5.25 -22.08
C PHE A 3 -20.32 -5.38 -20.88
N GLU A 4 -20.97 -4.30 -20.46
CA GLU A 4 -21.91 -4.38 -19.33
C GLU A 4 -23.22 -5.06 -19.72
N SER A 5 -23.69 -4.88 -20.96
CA SER A 5 -24.79 -5.68 -21.50
C SER A 5 -24.37 -7.14 -21.69
N GLU A 6 -23.16 -7.39 -22.19
CA GLU A 6 -22.64 -8.74 -22.37
C GLU A 6 -22.59 -9.50 -21.04
N ILE A 7 -22.07 -8.89 -19.96
CA ILE A 7 -22.05 -9.49 -18.62
C ILE A 7 -23.47 -9.80 -18.09
N ARG A 8 -24.45 -8.92 -18.36
CA ARG A 8 -25.83 -9.08 -17.85
C ARG A 8 -26.63 -10.14 -18.59
N PHE A 9 -26.41 -10.26 -19.90
CA PHE A 9 -27.12 -11.19 -20.77
C PHE A 9 -26.25 -12.40 -21.16
N TYR A 10 -25.14 -12.60 -20.45
CA TYR A 10 -24.22 -13.69 -20.74
C TYR A 10 -24.89 -15.04 -20.52
N SER A 11 -24.89 -15.88 -21.55
CA SER A 11 -25.43 -17.24 -21.54
C SER A 11 -24.38 -18.31 -21.90
N GLY A 12 -23.11 -17.92 -22.01
CA GLY A 12 -22.02 -18.84 -22.34
C GLY A 12 -21.46 -19.60 -21.13
N ASP A 13 -20.56 -20.53 -21.41
CA ASP A 13 -19.97 -21.41 -20.40
C ASP A 13 -18.74 -20.82 -19.69
N ASP A 14 -18.10 -19.78 -20.24
CA ASP A 14 -16.88 -19.14 -19.68
C ASP A 14 -17.11 -17.65 -19.37
N PRO A 15 -17.72 -17.30 -18.23
CA PRO A 15 -17.87 -15.90 -17.82
C PRO A 15 -16.52 -15.18 -17.59
N LEU A 16 -15.42 -15.90 -17.32
CA LEU A 16 -14.11 -15.28 -17.08
C LEU A 16 -13.57 -14.59 -18.33
N ASP A 17 -13.83 -15.15 -19.52
CA ASP A 17 -13.40 -14.56 -20.80
C ASP A 17 -13.96 -13.14 -21.02
N VAL A 18 -15.24 -12.92 -20.70
CA VAL A 18 -15.87 -11.61 -20.83
C VAL A 18 -15.21 -10.59 -19.90
N TRP A 19 -14.92 -10.99 -18.66
CA TRP A 19 -14.24 -10.14 -17.69
C TRP A 19 -12.80 -9.82 -18.11
N ASP A 20 -12.06 -10.82 -18.59
CA ASP A 20 -10.68 -10.64 -19.06
C ASP A 20 -10.63 -9.70 -20.27
N ARG A 21 -11.51 -9.87 -21.27
CA ARG A 21 -11.65 -8.94 -22.40
C ARG A 21 -12.01 -7.53 -21.94
N TYR A 22 -12.92 -7.40 -20.97
CA TYR A 22 -13.34 -6.10 -20.45
C TYR A 22 -12.19 -5.38 -19.72
N ILE A 23 -11.42 -6.10 -18.91
CA ILE A 23 -10.24 -5.57 -18.21
C ILE A 23 -9.18 -5.13 -19.22
N ARG A 24 -8.83 -5.98 -20.20
CA ARG A 24 -7.84 -5.64 -21.24
C ARG A 24 -8.26 -4.42 -22.06
N TRP A 25 -9.53 -4.33 -22.44
CA TRP A 25 -10.06 -3.17 -23.15
C TRP A 25 -9.94 -1.89 -22.30
N THR A 26 -10.21 -1.99 -21.00
CA THR A 26 -10.08 -0.84 -20.07
C THR A 26 -8.63 -0.37 -19.98
N GLU A 27 -7.67 -1.29 -19.87
CA GLU A 27 -6.23 -0.98 -19.84
C GLU A 27 -5.75 -0.32 -21.14
N GLN A 28 -6.21 -0.82 -22.29
CA GLN A 28 -5.87 -0.26 -23.60
C GLN A 28 -6.48 1.13 -23.83
N THR A 29 -7.69 1.34 -23.34
CA THR A 29 -8.41 2.62 -23.50
C THR A 29 -7.86 3.70 -22.56
N PHE A 30 -7.36 3.31 -21.39
CA PHE A 30 -6.90 4.23 -20.35
C PHE A 30 -5.46 3.91 -19.89
N PRO A 31 -4.45 4.13 -20.76
CA PRO A 31 -3.06 3.72 -20.50
C PRO A 31 -2.39 4.46 -19.33
N GLN A 32 -2.83 5.69 -19.01
CA GLN A 32 -2.23 6.47 -17.92
C GLN A 32 -2.72 6.04 -16.53
N GLY A 33 -3.76 5.21 -16.43
CA GLY A 33 -4.36 4.82 -15.16
C GLY A 33 -5.00 6.00 -14.42
N GLY A 34 -6.18 5.79 -13.84
CA GLY A 34 -6.87 6.88 -13.14
C GLY A 34 -8.31 6.57 -12.81
N LYS A 35 -8.98 7.54 -12.18
CA LYS A 35 -10.41 7.46 -11.83
C LYS A 35 -11.30 7.35 -13.08
N ASP A 36 -10.82 7.81 -14.23
CA ASP A 36 -11.61 7.84 -15.46
C ASP A 36 -11.86 6.43 -16.05
N GLY A 37 -10.92 5.50 -15.86
CA GLY A 37 -11.06 4.12 -16.34
C GLY A 37 -11.86 3.20 -15.40
N ASN A 38 -12.09 3.60 -14.14
CA ASN A 38 -12.76 2.79 -13.11
C ASN A 38 -12.23 1.33 -12.98
N LEU A 39 -10.97 1.08 -13.34
CA LEU A 39 -10.38 -0.26 -13.39
C LEU A 39 -10.49 -0.99 -12.05
N ALA A 40 -10.19 -0.32 -10.95
CA ALA A 40 -10.33 -0.90 -9.60
C ALA A 40 -11.75 -1.37 -9.30
N ALA A 41 -12.78 -0.61 -9.70
CA ALA A 41 -14.18 -0.98 -9.50
C ALA A 41 -14.61 -2.14 -10.41
N ILE A 42 -14.05 -2.22 -11.62
CA ILE A 42 -14.28 -3.34 -12.55
C ILE A 42 -13.65 -4.61 -11.97
N LEU A 43 -12.40 -4.53 -11.49
CA LEU A 43 -11.69 -5.65 -10.85
C LEU A 43 -12.43 -6.14 -9.60
N GLU A 44 -12.88 -5.23 -8.72
CA GLU A 44 -13.66 -5.59 -7.53
C GLU A 44 -14.96 -6.32 -7.90
N ARG A 45 -15.69 -5.83 -8.90
CA ARG A 45 -16.90 -6.49 -9.41
C ARG A 45 -16.59 -7.87 -9.99
N ALA A 46 -15.50 -8.00 -10.74
CA ALA A 46 -15.10 -9.25 -11.36
C ALA A 46 -14.71 -10.29 -10.31
N VAL A 47 -13.88 -9.91 -9.33
CA VAL A 47 -13.51 -10.76 -8.18
C VAL A 47 -14.76 -11.21 -7.44
N LYS A 48 -15.69 -10.31 -7.15
CA LYS A 48 -16.92 -10.64 -6.43
C LYS A 48 -17.84 -11.59 -7.22
N ALA A 49 -17.94 -11.40 -8.53
CA ALA A 49 -18.77 -12.24 -9.40
C ALA A 49 -18.18 -13.64 -9.62
N LEU A 50 -16.85 -13.73 -9.68
CA LEU A 50 -16.11 -14.96 -9.94
C LEU A 50 -15.55 -15.59 -8.66
N ASN A 51 -15.94 -15.09 -7.48
CA ASN A 51 -15.54 -15.66 -6.21
C ASN A 51 -16.09 -17.09 -6.08
N GLU A 52 -15.35 -17.97 -5.39
CA GLU A 52 -15.73 -19.37 -5.14
C GLU A 52 -15.85 -20.27 -6.38
N GLN A 53 -15.55 -19.76 -7.59
CA GLN A 53 -15.55 -20.54 -8.83
C GLN A 53 -14.26 -21.37 -8.97
N ARG A 54 -14.20 -22.51 -8.28
CA ARG A 54 -13.03 -23.42 -8.24
C ARG A 54 -12.51 -23.85 -9.61
N ARG A 55 -13.37 -23.87 -10.64
CA ARG A 55 -12.98 -24.18 -12.02
C ARG A 55 -11.85 -23.30 -12.57
N TYR A 56 -11.70 -22.08 -12.05
CA TYR A 56 -10.72 -21.11 -12.53
C TYR A 56 -9.45 -21.04 -11.67
N TYR A 57 -9.32 -21.83 -10.61
CA TYR A 57 -8.18 -21.71 -9.67
C TYR A 57 -6.84 -22.04 -10.33
N ARG A 58 -6.85 -22.84 -11.41
CA ARG A 58 -5.67 -23.17 -12.20
C ARG A 58 -5.56 -22.35 -13.50
N ASP A 59 -6.51 -21.44 -13.76
CA ASP A 59 -6.52 -20.62 -14.97
C ASP A 59 -5.61 -19.39 -14.79
N PRO A 60 -4.59 -19.20 -15.65
CA PRO A 60 -3.72 -18.02 -15.60
C PRO A 60 -4.46 -16.69 -15.73
N ARG A 61 -5.59 -16.64 -16.45
CA ARG A 61 -6.42 -15.43 -16.60
C ARG A 61 -7.03 -15.01 -15.26
N TYR A 62 -7.48 -15.99 -14.48
CA TYR A 62 -8.05 -15.74 -13.16
C TYR A 62 -6.99 -15.27 -12.18
N LEU A 63 -5.81 -15.91 -12.17
CA LEU A 63 -4.69 -15.44 -11.38
C LEU A 63 -4.29 -14.01 -11.77
N SER A 64 -4.19 -13.71 -13.08
CA SER A 64 -3.85 -12.36 -13.54
C SER A 64 -4.86 -11.30 -13.07
N LEU A 65 -6.15 -11.64 -13.03
CA LEU A 65 -7.19 -10.76 -12.51
C LEU A 65 -6.97 -10.46 -11.02
N TRP A 66 -6.64 -11.46 -10.22
CA TRP A 66 -6.29 -11.27 -8.81
C TRP A 66 -5.02 -10.45 -8.62
N LEU A 67 -3.98 -10.71 -9.39
CA LEU A 67 -2.73 -9.93 -9.31
C LEU A 67 -2.97 -8.45 -9.61
N LYS A 68 -3.73 -8.14 -10.66
CA LYS A 68 -4.14 -6.77 -11.00
C LYS A 68 -4.99 -6.11 -9.92
N PHE A 69 -5.86 -6.90 -9.26
CA PHE A 69 -6.62 -6.41 -8.11
C PHE A 69 -5.69 -6.06 -6.93
N GLY A 70 -4.64 -6.85 -6.71
CA GLY A 70 -3.62 -6.59 -5.69
C GLY A 70 -2.90 -5.26 -5.87
N ASP A 71 -2.60 -4.89 -7.11
CA ASP A 71 -1.98 -3.59 -7.42
C ASP A 71 -2.88 -2.39 -7.05
N CYS A 72 -4.20 -2.62 -6.93
CA CYS A 72 -5.17 -1.62 -6.49
C CYS A 72 -5.42 -1.61 -4.97
N CYS A 73 -4.90 -2.60 -4.23
CA CYS A 73 -5.08 -2.74 -2.79
C CYS A 73 -4.03 -1.93 -2.01
N ASN A 74 -4.40 -1.41 -0.83
CA ASN A 74 -3.45 -0.73 0.04
C ASN A 74 -2.42 -1.70 0.66
N GLU A 75 -2.86 -2.91 1.01
CA GLU A 75 -1.97 -3.97 1.55
C GLU A 75 -2.01 -5.22 0.65
N PRO A 76 -1.18 -5.28 -0.41
CA PRO A 76 -1.19 -6.40 -1.37
C PRO A 76 -0.72 -7.73 -0.76
N LEU A 77 0.06 -7.74 0.32
CA LEU A 77 0.49 -8.99 0.98
C LEU A 77 -0.68 -9.80 1.51
N ASP A 78 -1.73 -9.15 2.00
CA ASP A 78 -2.91 -9.85 2.52
C ASP A 78 -3.68 -10.55 1.39
N LEU A 79 -3.59 -10.01 0.17
CA LEU A 79 -4.13 -10.68 -1.01
C LEU A 79 -3.38 -11.97 -1.33
N TYR A 80 -2.05 -11.95 -1.32
CA TYR A 80 -1.27 -13.15 -1.58
C TYR A 80 -1.50 -14.25 -0.53
N LYS A 81 -1.61 -13.87 0.75
CA LYS A 81 -2.01 -14.80 1.81
C LYS A 81 -3.41 -15.37 1.56
N TYR A 82 -4.35 -14.54 1.14
CA TYR A 82 -5.70 -14.97 0.76
C TYR A 82 -5.66 -16.01 -0.37
N LEU A 83 -4.96 -15.70 -1.48
CA LEU A 83 -4.81 -16.61 -2.63
C LEU A 83 -4.19 -17.94 -2.23
N HIS A 84 -3.14 -17.91 -1.40
CA HIS A 84 -2.49 -19.11 -0.89
C HIS A 84 -3.43 -19.93 -0.02
N SER A 85 -4.17 -19.30 0.90
CA SER A 85 -5.13 -19.97 1.80
C SER A 85 -6.31 -20.60 1.07
N GLN A 86 -6.71 -20.04 -0.07
CA GLN A 86 -7.80 -20.52 -0.92
C GLN A 86 -7.31 -21.47 -2.02
N GLU A 87 -6.01 -21.78 -2.06
CA GLU A 87 -5.37 -22.57 -3.11
C GLU A 87 -5.60 -22.03 -4.54
N ILE A 88 -5.75 -20.71 -4.67
CA ILE A 88 -5.93 -20.04 -5.97
C ILE A 88 -4.55 -19.82 -6.60
N GLY A 89 -4.34 -20.34 -7.80
CA GLY A 89 -3.10 -20.14 -8.56
C GLY A 89 -1.87 -20.82 -7.98
N THR A 90 -2.01 -21.71 -7.00
CA THR A 90 -0.90 -22.43 -6.34
C THR A 90 -0.16 -23.39 -7.27
N THR A 91 -0.76 -23.73 -8.42
CA THR A 91 -0.10 -24.51 -9.48
C THR A 91 0.66 -23.63 -10.47
N LEU A 92 0.55 -22.30 -10.38
CA LEU A 92 1.10 -21.36 -11.36
C LEU A 92 2.32 -20.64 -10.77
N ALA A 93 3.44 -20.70 -11.50
CA ALA A 93 4.69 -20.08 -11.10
C ALA A 93 4.54 -18.57 -10.89
N GLN A 94 3.66 -17.93 -11.66
CA GLN A 94 3.43 -16.49 -11.62
C GLN A 94 3.02 -15.99 -10.22
N LEU A 95 2.25 -16.78 -9.45
CA LEU A 95 1.84 -16.41 -8.09
C LEU A 95 3.06 -16.27 -7.17
N TYR A 96 3.94 -17.27 -7.19
CA TYR A 96 5.14 -17.30 -6.34
C TYR A 96 6.13 -16.22 -6.73
N ILE A 97 6.32 -15.99 -8.03
CA ILE A 97 7.20 -14.94 -8.56
C ILE A 97 6.74 -13.56 -8.08
N SER A 98 5.48 -13.20 -8.33
CA SER A 98 5.00 -11.85 -7.98
C SER A 98 4.88 -11.64 -6.46
N TRP A 99 4.58 -12.71 -5.70
CA TRP A 99 4.59 -12.65 -4.24
C TRP A 99 6.00 -12.43 -3.69
N ALA A 100 6.99 -13.15 -4.21
CA ALA A 100 8.38 -12.99 -3.78
C ALA A 100 8.95 -11.61 -4.18
N GLU A 101 8.61 -11.10 -5.37
CA GLU A 101 8.97 -9.74 -5.81
C GLU A 101 8.39 -8.67 -4.88
N LEU A 102 7.13 -8.82 -4.44
CA LEU A 102 6.53 -7.91 -3.47
C LEU A 102 7.23 -7.96 -2.10
N LEU A 103 7.66 -9.14 -1.66
CA LEU A 103 8.41 -9.30 -0.41
C LEU A 103 9.83 -8.72 -0.52
N GLU A 104 10.48 -8.89 -1.67
CA GLU A 104 11.77 -8.29 -2.01
C GLU A 104 11.68 -6.75 -1.97
N ALA A 105 10.65 -6.17 -2.59
CA ALA A 105 10.41 -4.72 -2.57
C ALA A 105 10.18 -4.16 -1.16
N ARG A 106 9.71 -5.00 -0.22
CA ARG A 106 9.56 -4.64 1.21
C ARG A 106 10.81 -4.93 2.06
N GLY A 107 11.91 -5.38 1.44
CA GLY A 107 13.15 -5.73 2.13
C GLY A 107 13.11 -7.05 2.91
N SER A 108 12.09 -7.89 2.71
CA SER A 108 11.92 -9.16 3.43
C SER A 108 12.48 -10.35 2.63
N PHE A 109 13.80 -10.35 2.41
CA PHE A 109 14.47 -11.36 1.57
C PHE A 109 14.30 -12.79 2.06
N LYS A 110 14.34 -13.03 3.37
CA LYS A 110 14.15 -14.37 3.96
C LYS A 110 12.78 -14.95 3.62
N LYS A 111 11.73 -14.14 3.69
CA LYS A 111 10.37 -14.58 3.35
C LYS A 111 10.23 -14.80 1.85
N ALA A 112 10.82 -13.93 1.03
CA ALA A 112 10.80 -14.08 -0.42
C ALA A 112 11.44 -15.42 -0.86
N ASP A 113 12.58 -15.80 -0.26
CA ASP A 113 13.24 -17.08 -0.55
C ASP A 113 12.35 -18.28 -0.17
N LEU A 114 11.68 -18.24 0.99
CA LEU A 114 10.74 -19.29 1.40
C LEU A 114 9.58 -19.45 0.41
N ILE A 115 9.04 -18.35 -0.13
CA ILE A 115 7.98 -18.40 -1.15
C ILE A 115 8.49 -19.03 -2.46
N PHE A 116 9.71 -18.72 -2.89
CA PHE A 116 10.31 -19.38 -4.05
C PHE A 116 10.48 -20.89 -3.82
N GLN A 117 11.02 -21.27 -2.66
CA GLN A 117 11.19 -22.67 -2.28
C GLN A 117 9.85 -23.42 -2.25
N GLU A 118 8.80 -22.80 -1.70
CA GLU A 118 7.46 -23.38 -1.69
C GLU A 118 6.90 -23.61 -3.10
N GLY A 119 7.05 -22.62 -3.99
CA GLY A 119 6.62 -22.76 -5.38
C GLY A 119 7.36 -23.88 -6.13
N LEU A 120 8.66 -24.05 -5.84
CA LEU A 120 9.47 -25.14 -6.39
C LEU A 120 9.04 -26.50 -5.83
N GLN A 121 8.75 -26.59 -4.54
CA GLN A 121 8.26 -27.80 -3.89
C GLN A 121 6.91 -28.24 -4.47
N ARG A 122 6.03 -27.28 -4.76
CA ARG A 122 4.72 -27.51 -5.40
C ARG A 122 4.79 -27.72 -6.91
N LYS A 123 5.98 -27.61 -7.52
CA LYS A 123 6.22 -27.76 -8.96
C LYS A 123 5.32 -26.84 -9.80
N ALA A 124 5.22 -25.57 -9.41
CA ALA A 124 4.36 -24.62 -10.10
C ALA A 124 4.84 -24.36 -11.55
N GLU A 125 3.90 -24.31 -12.50
CA GLU A 125 4.19 -24.18 -13.93
C GLU A 125 4.14 -22.72 -14.41
N PRO A 126 5.07 -22.27 -15.29
CA PRO A 126 6.24 -22.98 -15.81
C PRO A 126 7.39 -23.05 -14.79
N LEU A 127 7.88 -24.27 -14.49
CA LEU A 127 8.89 -24.50 -13.46
C LEU A 127 10.24 -23.86 -13.80
N GLU A 128 10.65 -23.93 -15.06
CA GLU A 128 11.90 -23.31 -15.53
C GLU A 128 11.90 -21.79 -15.31
N LYS A 129 10.75 -21.16 -15.55
CA LYS A 129 10.56 -19.72 -15.31
C LYS A 129 10.73 -19.43 -13.82
N LEU A 130 10.11 -20.23 -12.94
CA LEU A 130 10.23 -20.07 -11.49
C LEU A 130 11.69 -20.21 -11.03
N GLN A 131 12.41 -21.24 -11.48
CA GLN A 131 13.82 -21.45 -11.15
C GLN A 131 14.73 -20.34 -11.67
N SER A 132 14.45 -19.81 -12.87
CA SER A 132 15.17 -18.67 -13.42
C SER A 132 14.97 -17.42 -12.56
N HIS A 133 13.72 -17.10 -12.19
CA HIS A 133 13.44 -15.95 -11.32
C HIS A 133 14.06 -16.12 -9.93
N HIS A 134 14.04 -17.33 -9.35
CA HIS A 134 14.67 -17.60 -8.05
C HIS A 134 16.18 -17.36 -8.09
N ARG A 135 16.88 -17.84 -9.14
CA ARG A 135 18.32 -17.56 -9.33
C ARG A 135 18.61 -16.07 -9.51
N GLN A 136 17.78 -15.37 -10.26
CA GLN A 136 17.93 -13.92 -10.46
C GLN A 136 17.72 -13.16 -9.14
N PHE A 137 16.73 -13.55 -8.34
CA PHE A 137 16.50 -13.01 -6.99
C PHE A 137 17.74 -13.22 -6.11
N GLN A 138 18.28 -14.43 -6.03
CA GLN A 138 19.48 -14.73 -5.25
C GLN A 138 20.69 -13.90 -5.70
N ALA A 139 20.86 -13.71 -7.01
CA ALA A 139 21.90 -12.85 -7.56
C ALA A 139 21.73 -11.37 -7.16
N ARG A 140 20.50 -10.85 -7.16
CA ARG A 140 20.21 -9.46 -6.72
C ARG A 140 20.49 -9.28 -5.23
N VAL A 141 20.00 -10.19 -4.40
CA VAL A 141 20.19 -10.12 -2.94
C VAL A 141 21.66 -10.25 -2.54
N SER A 142 22.40 -11.17 -3.16
CA SER A 142 23.85 -11.31 -2.90
C SER A 142 24.65 -10.08 -3.32
N ARG A 143 24.32 -9.49 -4.47
CA ARG A 143 24.92 -8.22 -4.91
C ARG A 143 24.61 -7.09 -3.92
N GLN A 144 23.37 -6.98 -3.46
CA GLN A 144 22.98 -5.96 -2.49
C GLN A 144 23.73 -6.12 -1.17
N ALA A 145 23.81 -7.34 -0.64
CA ALA A 145 24.54 -7.62 0.61
C ALA A 145 26.04 -7.31 0.51
N LEU A 146 26.65 -7.51 -0.67
CA LEU A 146 28.06 -7.17 -0.91
C LEU A 146 28.27 -5.64 -0.94
N LEU A 147 27.39 -4.90 -1.61
CA LEU A 147 27.43 -3.44 -1.66
C LEU A 147 27.26 -2.82 -0.26
N GLU A 148 26.31 -3.33 0.53
CA GLU A 148 26.10 -2.88 1.92
C GLU A 148 27.34 -3.11 2.80
N LEU A 149 28.12 -4.16 2.54
CA LEU A 149 29.37 -4.43 3.27
C LEU A 149 30.50 -3.47 2.86
N GLU A 150 30.56 -3.09 1.59
CA GLU A 150 31.53 -2.13 1.04
C GLU A 150 31.23 -0.71 1.54
N GLU A 151 29.97 -0.27 1.48
CA GLU A 151 29.54 1.03 2.02
C GLU A 151 29.80 1.12 3.54
N ALA A 152 29.53 0.05 4.31
CA ALA A 152 29.83 0.02 5.74
C ALA A 152 31.33 0.09 6.08
N SER A 153 32.22 -0.19 5.11
CA SER A 153 33.67 0.01 5.29
C SER A 153 34.11 1.45 5.00
N ASP A 154 33.51 2.11 4.00
CA ASP A 154 33.77 3.52 3.66
C ASP A 154 33.11 4.50 4.64
N ASP A 155 31.91 4.19 5.16
CA ASP A 155 31.18 5.03 6.11
C ASP A 155 31.93 5.19 7.45
N LYS A 156 32.74 4.21 7.85
CA LYS A 156 33.60 4.32 9.04
C LYS A 156 34.70 5.38 8.86
N GLU A 157 35.08 5.69 7.62
CA GLU A 157 36.07 6.71 7.29
C GLU A 157 35.42 8.09 7.10
N MET A 158 34.17 8.15 6.60
CA MET A 158 33.42 9.39 6.37
C MET A 158 32.67 9.93 7.61
N ASP A 159 32.09 9.07 8.47
CA ASP A 159 31.31 9.47 9.66
C ASP A 159 32.16 10.14 10.75
N LEU A 160 33.49 9.97 10.71
CA LEU A 160 34.42 10.71 11.56
C LEU A 160 34.57 12.19 11.18
N LEU A 161 34.15 12.59 9.97
CA LEU A 161 34.30 13.95 9.44
C LEU A 161 32.97 14.71 9.32
N ALA A 162 31.83 14.05 9.44
CA ALA A 162 30.51 14.69 9.42
C ALA A 162 30.10 15.11 10.83
N ALA A 163 29.88 16.41 11.06
CA ALA A 163 29.28 16.89 12.30
C ALA A 163 27.87 16.27 12.45
N ALA A 164 27.70 15.39 13.45
CA ALA A 164 26.48 14.60 13.63
C ALA A 164 25.22 15.48 13.64
N GLU A 165 24.37 15.32 12.62
CA GLU A 165 23.08 16.00 12.57
C GLU A 165 22.16 15.50 13.71
N PRO A 166 21.33 16.38 14.31
CA PRO A 166 20.49 16.01 15.43
C PRO A 166 19.41 15.00 15.02
N GLN A 167 19.54 13.76 15.48
CA GLN A 167 18.58 12.68 15.25
C GLN A 167 17.41 12.68 16.25
N ARG A 168 16.32 11.98 15.91
CA ARG A 168 15.17 11.77 16.81
C ARG A 168 15.50 10.75 17.88
N SER A 169 15.23 11.09 19.14
CA SER A 169 15.31 10.17 20.27
C SER A 169 13.94 9.56 20.59
N SER A 170 13.90 8.24 20.73
CA SER A 170 12.67 7.51 21.10
C SER A 170 12.26 7.85 22.53
N LEU A 171 10.96 8.11 22.75
CA LEU A 171 10.36 8.42 24.06
C LEU A 171 11.00 9.59 24.81
N ALA A 172 11.68 10.50 24.12
CA ALA A 172 12.27 11.67 24.75
C ALA A 172 11.23 12.75 25.06
N ASP A 173 11.44 13.45 26.17
CA ASP A 173 10.59 14.55 26.59
C ASP A 173 10.75 15.76 25.67
N LEU A 174 9.61 16.27 25.17
CA LEU A 174 9.59 17.47 24.34
C LEU A 174 9.44 18.73 25.19
N LYS A 175 10.20 19.77 24.83
CA LYS A 175 10.03 21.11 25.37
C LYS A 175 8.82 21.78 24.70
N GLY A 176 7.72 21.91 25.43
CA GLY A 176 6.51 22.57 24.92
C GLY A 176 6.76 24.04 24.57
N ARG A 177 6.15 24.54 23.47
CA ARG A 177 6.20 25.96 23.08
C ARG A 177 4.90 26.69 23.42
N GLY A 178 5.06 27.95 23.85
CA GLY A 178 3.97 28.89 24.14
C GLY A 178 3.24 28.62 25.46
N LYS A 179 2.28 29.49 25.81
CA LYS A 179 1.54 29.46 27.09
C LYS A 179 0.77 28.17 27.36
N LYS A 180 0.47 27.39 26.30
CA LYS A 180 -0.26 26.11 26.38
C LYS A 180 0.65 24.88 26.25
N ALA A 181 1.97 25.06 26.30
CA ALA A 181 2.98 23.99 26.19
C ALA A 181 2.70 23.02 25.03
N ARG A 182 2.40 23.55 23.83
CA ARG A 182 2.09 22.72 22.67
C ARG A 182 3.34 22.00 22.18
N ALA A 183 3.16 20.77 21.70
CA ALA A 183 4.24 19.97 21.14
C ALA A 183 4.86 20.67 19.92
N PRO A 184 6.20 20.74 19.82
CA PRO A 184 6.88 21.25 18.65
C PRO A 184 6.63 20.41 17.38
N ILE A 185 6.69 21.05 16.21
CA ILE A 185 6.63 20.39 14.90
C ILE A 185 7.96 19.68 14.61
N VAL A 186 9.09 20.37 14.86
CA VAL A 186 10.44 19.80 14.82
C VAL A 186 10.77 19.25 16.20
N ARG A 187 11.14 17.96 16.27
CA ARG A 187 11.31 17.18 17.53
C ARG A 187 12.73 16.65 17.72
N VAL A 188 13.70 17.37 17.17
CA VAL A 188 15.13 17.05 17.23
C VAL A 188 15.89 18.24 17.83
N GLY A 189 17.10 17.98 18.35
CA GLY A 189 17.96 19.01 18.95
C GLY A 189 17.26 19.76 20.09
N ASP A 190 17.24 21.09 20.01
CA ASP A 190 16.70 22.01 21.03
C ASP A 190 15.22 21.82 21.40
N ALA A 191 14.47 21.07 20.60
CA ALA A 191 13.10 20.69 20.91
C ALA A 191 12.99 19.62 22.01
N LEU A 192 14.09 18.91 22.27
CA LEU A 192 14.19 17.93 23.35
C LEU A 192 14.53 18.66 24.67
N LYS A 193 13.99 18.18 25.79
CA LYS A 193 14.43 18.64 27.10
C LYS A 193 15.83 18.06 27.36
N THR A 194 16.79 18.93 27.67
CA THR A 194 18.18 18.55 27.99
C THR A 194 18.37 18.00 29.41
N SER A 195 17.29 17.91 30.20
CA SER A 195 17.34 17.55 31.62
C SER A 195 16.86 16.12 31.87
N ASN A 196 17.75 15.30 32.44
CA ASN A 196 17.51 13.92 32.90
C ASN A 196 16.65 13.81 34.18
N GLN A 197 15.83 14.80 34.52
CA GLN A 197 15.12 14.86 35.82
C GLN A 197 13.59 14.86 35.75
N THR A 198 13.01 14.22 34.73
CA THR A 198 11.59 13.81 34.76
C THR A 198 11.43 12.32 34.55
N ARG A 199 12.26 11.51 35.22
CA ARG A 199 11.68 10.31 35.84
C ARG A 199 10.71 10.84 36.89
N SER A 200 9.46 11.10 36.50
CA SER A 200 8.38 11.05 37.46
C SER A 200 8.44 9.64 38.02
N PHE A 201 9.03 9.49 39.21
CA PHE A 201 8.66 8.40 40.08
C PHE A 201 7.17 8.62 40.36
N GLN A 202 6.30 8.17 39.45
CA GLN A 202 5.00 7.71 39.88
C GLN A 202 5.36 6.65 40.91
N GLY A 203 5.10 6.94 42.19
CA GLY A 203 5.25 5.93 43.24
C GLY A 203 4.55 4.70 42.71
N LEU A 204 5.31 3.62 42.50
CA LEU A 204 4.76 2.37 42.00
C LEU A 204 3.56 2.08 42.88
N THR A 205 2.35 2.18 42.32
CA THR A 205 1.25 1.46 42.93
C THR A 205 1.77 0.04 42.95
N SER A 206 1.83 -0.53 44.16
CA SER A 206 2.32 -1.88 44.33
C SER A 206 1.44 -2.78 43.46
N GLN A 207 1.87 -3.08 42.24
CA GLN A 207 1.47 -4.27 41.52
C GLN A 207 2.19 -5.45 42.20
N GLN A 208 2.19 -5.50 43.53
CA GLN A 208 2.22 -6.77 44.22
C GLN A 208 0.89 -7.41 43.88
N ALA A 209 1.00 -8.26 42.86
CA ALA A 209 -0.03 -9.15 42.40
C ALA A 209 -0.84 -9.65 43.59
N SER A 210 -2.16 -9.58 43.47
CA SER A 210 -3.01 -10.52 44.19
C SER A 210 -2.41 -11.91 43.98
N ASN A 211 -2.16 -12.65 45.08
CA ASN A 211 -1.63 -14.02 45.12
C ASN A 211 -2.57 -15.01 44.42
N ASN A 212 -2.82 -14.80 43.13
CA ASN A 212 -3.46 -15.75 42.25
C ASN A 212 -2.35 -16.64 41.70
N VAL A 213 -2.60 -17.95 41.69
CA VAL A 213 -1.67 -18.93 41.12
C VAL A 213 -1.34 -18.52 39.68
N ALA A 214 -0.12 -18.05 39.45
CA ALA A 214 0.38 -17.71 38.12
C ALA A 214 0.93 -18.98 37.46
N PHE A 215 0.72 -19.15 36.15
CA PHE A 215 1.37 -20.21 35.37
C PHE A 215 2.68 -19.70 34.78
N ALA A 216 3.70 -20.55 34.71
CA ALA A 216 4.94 -20.23 34.04
C ALA A 216 4.72 -20.18 32.52
N VAL A 217 5.22 -19.12 31.87
CA VAL A 217 5.25 -19.03 30.41
C VAL A 217 6.32 -19.99 29.90
N TYR A 218 6.02 -20.71 28.82
CA TYR A 218 6.94 -21.67 28.22
C TYR A 218 8.22 -20.97 27.75
N ASP A 219 9.37 -21.52 28.13
CA ASP A 219 10.69 -21.08 27.68
C ASP A 219 11.17 -21.96 26.54
N GLU A 220 11.04 -21.45 25.31
CA GLU A 220 11.47 -22.12 24.08
C GLU A 220 12.98 -22.39 24.06
N ASN A 221 13.80 -21.65 24.83
CA ASN A 221 15.25 -21.82 24.87
C ASN A 221 15.69 -22.96 25.80
N SER A 222 14.82 -23.41 26.70
CA SER A 222 15.08 -24.53 27.62
C SER A 222 14.79 -25.91 27.00
N ALA A 223 14.14 -25.95 25.83
CA ALA A 223 13.80 -27.19 25.14
C ALA A 223 14.52 -27.27 23.78
N SER A 224 15.44 -28.23 23.64
CA SER A 224 16.01 -28.66 22.36
C SER A 224 15.02 -29.56 21.58
N GLY A 225 13.77 -29.10 21.44
CA GLY A 225 12.67 -29.81 20.78
C GLY A 225 12.53 -29.46 19.29
N PRO A 226 11.73 -30.24 18.52
CA PRO A 226 11.58 -30.06 17.07
C PRO A 226 10.95 -28.70 16.74
N GLU A 227 11.16 -28.24 15.50
CA GLU A 227 10.56 -27.01 14.94
C GLU A 227 9.09 -26.86 15.34
N ILE A 228 8.74 -25.64 15.77
CA ILE A 228 7.37 -25.25 16.10
C ILE A 228 6.46 -25.67 14.94
N PRO A 229 5.39 -26.47 15.17
CA PRO A 229 4.49 -26.89 14.12
C PRO A 229 3.97 -25.66 13.37
N VAL A 230 4.26 -25.57 12.07
CA VAL A 230 3.68 -24.52 11.23
C VAL A 230 2.16 -24.69 11.28
N PRO A 231 1.41 -23.72 11.84
CA PRO A 231 -0.03 -23.87 12.00
C PRO A 231 -0.67 -24.04 10.63
N THR A 232 -1.58 -25.01 10.51
CA THR A 232 -2.35 -25.23 9.30
C THR A 232 -3.14 -23.95 8.98
N PRO A 233 -2.90 -23.28 7.85
CA PRO A 233 -3.55 -22.01 7.56
C PRO A 233 -5.06 -22.23 7.43
N GLN A 234 -5.84 -21.53 8.27
CA GLN A 234 -7.29 -21.47 8.11
C GLN A 234 -7.60 -20.69 6.81
N PRO A 235 -8.45 -21.22 5.91
CA PRO A 235 -8.82 -20.53 4.69
C PRO A 235 -9.51 -19.21 5.03
N TRP A 236 -9.03 -18.13 4.45
CA TRP A 236 -9.53 -16.80 4.77
C TRP A 236 -10.96 -16.63 4.26
N ALA A 237 -11.91 -16.26 5.13
CA ALA A 237 -13.35 -16.32 4.82
C ALA A 237 -13.84 -15.33 3.75
N ALA A 238 -13.20 -14.17 3.59
CA ALA A 238 -13.55 -13.17 2.59
C ALA A 238 -12.31 -12.42 2.05
N PRO A 239 -12.25 -12.06 0.76
CA PRO A 239 -11.09 -11.33 0.23
C PRO A 239 -10.83 -10.02 0.98
N PRO A 240 -9.56 -9.60 1.11
CA PRO A 240 -9.21 -8.38 1.82
C PRO A 240 -9.87 -7.15 1.16
N VAL A 241 -10.33 -6.23 1.99
CA VAL A 241 -10.89 -4.96 1.50
C VAL A 241 -9.78 -4.11 0.91
N PRO A 242 -9.97 -3.53 -0.29
CA PRO A 242 -8.91 -2.82 -0.99
C PRO A 242 -8.49 -1.52 -0.28
N ARG A 243 -9.39 -0.92 0.52
CA ARG A 243 -9.14 0.33 1.25
C ARG A 243 -9.45 0.22 2.74
N PRO A 244 -8.54 0.67 3.63
CA PRO A 244 -8.78 0.72 5.06
C PRO A 244 -9.74 1.88 5.39
N LYS A 245 -11.03 1.58 5.44
CA LYS A 245 -12.12 2.56 5.65
C LYS A 245 -11.96 3.46 6.89
N GLU A 246 -11.18 3.03 7.89
CA GLU A 246 -10.96 3.78 9.14
C GLU A 246 -9.74 4.72 9.06
N ASN A 247 -8.83 4.48 8.10
CA ASN A 247 -7.63 5.30 7.89
C ASN A 247 -7.82 6.35 6.78
N GLU A 248 -8.94 6.33 6.07
CA GLU A 248 -9.27 7.26 4.99
C GLU A 248 -10.47 8.15 5.36
N LEU A 249 -10.31 9.46 5.24
CA LEU A 249 -11.42 10.43 5.31
C LEU A 249 -11.96 10.66 3.90
N SER A 250 -13.27 10.47 3.70
CA SER A 250 -13.93 10.84 2.46
C SER A 250 -14.05 12.37 2.34
N ALA A 251 -14.05 12.87 1.10
CA ALA A 251 -14.07 14.31 0.84
C ALA A 251 -15.30 15.00 1.44
N GLY A 252 -15.06 16.11 2.14
CA GLY A 252 -16.09 17.01 2.65
C GLY A 252 -16.73 17.90 1.57
N PRO A 253 -17.65 18.81 1.93
CA PRO A 253 -18.78 19.33 1.11
C PRO A 253 -18.52 19.99 -0.25
N TRP A 254 -17.31 20.00 -0.80
CA TRP A 254 -16.98 20.62 -2.08
C TRP A 254 -17.68 19.97 -3.29
N ASN A 255 -18.10 18.72 -3.14
CA ASN A 255 -18.65 17.84 -4.18
C ASN A 255 -20.17 17.61 -4.09
N SER A 256 -20.89 18.25 -3.15
CA SER A 256 -22.36 18.19 -3.07
C SER A 256 -23.07 19.39 -3.74
N GLY A 257 -22.31 20.40 -4.16
CA GLY A 257 -22.84 21.51 -4.93
C GLY A 257 -23.05 21.13 -6.39
N ARG A 258 -24.23 20.61 -6.75
CA ARG A 258 -24.73 20.92 -8.10
C ARG A 258 -24.67 22.43 -8.21
N VAL A 259 -24.01 22.97 -9.23
CA VAL A 259 -24.09 24.38 -9.61
C VAL A 259 -25.55 24.66 -9.93
N ARG A 260 -26.37 24.95 -8.90
CA ARG A 260 -27.68 25.54 -9.09
C ARG A 260 -27.37 26.94 -9.59
N GLY A 261 -27.52 27.14 -10.89
CA GLY A 261 -27.61 28.47 -11.48
C GLY A 261 -28.62 29.26 -10.65
N ARG A 262 -28.14 30.26 -9.92
CA ARG A 262 -28.99 31.16 -9.16
C ARG A 262 -29.49 32.21 -10.14
N PRO A 263 -30.80 32.30 -10.42
CA PRO A 263 -31.34 33.50 -11.05
C PRO A 263 -31.20 34.63 -10.01
N ARG A 264 -30.55 35.72 -10.41
CA ARG A 264 -30.52 36.97 -9.68
C ARG A 264 -31.95 37.37 -9.33
N SER A 265 -32.25 37.51 -8.04
CA SER A 265 -33.39 38.30 -7.56
C SER A 265 -33.11 38.83 -6.15
N ALA A 266 -32.95 40.15 -6.14
CA ALA A 266 -33.35 41.17 -5.17
C ALA A 266 -32.94 41.12 -3.68
N ALA A 267 -32.37 42.26 -3.28
CA ALA A 267 -32.59 43.02 -2.05
C ALA A 267 -31.89 42.58 -0.74
N SER A 268 -30.76 43.24 -0.48
CA SER A 268 -30.40 43.75 0.85
C SER A 268 -29.44 44.92 0.66
N SER A 269 -29.93 46.12 0.97
CA SER A 269 -29.23 47.39 0.89
C SER A 269 -28.40 47.63 2.15
N GLY A 270 -27.08 47.67 2.00
CA GLY A 270 -26.14 48.28 2.95
C GLY A 270 -25.09 49.05 2.14
N PRO A 271 -24.55 50.18 2.65
CA PRO A 271 -23.61 51.00 1.88
C PRO A 271 -22.28 50.26 1.75
N ALA A 272 -22.02 49.68 0.58
CA ALA A 272 -20.72 49.12 0.24
C ALA A 272 -19.79 50.27 -0.18
N VAL A 273 -18.73 50.49 0.59
CA VAL A 273 -17.61 51.35 0.21
C VAL A 273 -16.93 50.70 -1.01
N PRO A 274 -16.79 51.39 -2.16
CA PRO A 274 -16.11 50.81 -3.32
C PRO A 274 -14.61 50.78 -3.05
N TYR A 275 -14.04 49.58 -2.92
CA TYR A 275 -12.60 49.40 -3.05
C TYR A 275 -12.25 49.45 -4.55
N PRO A 276 -11.24 50.23 -4.97
CA PRO A 276 -10.85 50.28 -6.37
C PRO A 276 -10.34 48.91 -6.82
N LEU A 277 -10.99 48.34 -7.83
CA LEU A 277 -10.50 47.17 -8.55
C LEU A 277 -9.16 47.54 -9.20
N PRO A 278 -8.12 46.71 -9.11
CA PRO A 278 -6.90 46.93 -9.87
C PRO A 278 -7.24 46.85 -11.36
N ASP A 279 -6.98 47.94 -12.07
CA ASP A 279 -7.12 48.06 -13.52
C ASP A 279 -5.97 47.29 -14.15
N PHE A 280 -6.21 46.03 -14.52
CA PHE A 280 -5.25 45.25 -15.29
C PHE A 280 -5.86 44.97 -16.66
N THR A 281 -5.30 45.60 -17.69
CA THR A 281 -5.56 45.25 -19.08
C THR A 281 -4.69 44.05 -19.45
N PRO A 282 -5.28 42.86 -19.71
CA PRO A 282 -4.48 41.74 -20.19
C PRO A 282 -3.90 42.08 -21.56
N TYR A 283 -2.60 41.84 -21.71
CA TYR A 283 -1.87 42.04 -22.95
C TYR A 283 -2.45 41.16 -24.07
N VAL A 284 -2.89 41.80 -25.16
CA VAL A 284 -3.34 41.12 -26.38
C VAL A 284 -2.16 41.12 -27.36
N GLU A 285 -1.68 39.94 -27.74
CA GLU A 285 -0.63 39.80 -28.76
C GLU A 285 -1.14 40.33 -30.11
N GLU A 286 -0.58 41.45 -30.56
CA GLU A 286 -0.84 42.06 -31.85
C GLU A 286 -0.28 41.13 -32.95
N SER A 287 -1.19 40.43 -33.63
CA SER A 287 -0.83 39.53 -34.73
C SER A 287 -0.20 40.33 -35.86
N ALA A 288 1.00 39.90 -36.27
CA ALA A 288 1.84 40.52 -37.29
C ALA A 288 1.05 41.02 -38.51
N GLN A 289 1.17 42.32 -38.79
CA GLN A 289 0.78 42.92 -40.06
C GLN A 289 1.51 42.20 -41.20
N GLN A 290 0.73 41.43 -41.95
CA GLN A 290 1.13 40.89 -43.24
C GLN A 290 1.30 42.06 -44.20
N GLN A 291 2.56 42.38 -44.47
CA GLN A 291 2.99 43.22 -45.57
C GLN A 291 2.59 42.51 -46.87
N VAL A 292 1.57 43.04 -47.57
CA VAL A 292 1.26 42.66 -48.94
C VAL A 292 1.39 43.91 -49.79
N MET A 293 2.47 43.90 -50.58
CA MET A 293 2.87 44.74 -51.71
C MET A 293 3.31 46.19 -51.43
#